data_AF-A0A3D3B3V9-F1
#
_entry.id   AF-A0A3D3B3V9-F1
#
_cell.length_a   1.000
_cell.length_b   1.000
_cell.length_c   1.000
_cell.angle_alpha   90.00
_cell.angle_beta   90.00
_cell.angle_gamma   90.00
#
_symmetry.space_group_name_H-M   'P 1'
#
loop_
_entity.id
_entity.type
_entity.pdbx_description
1 polymer ?
#
loop_
_entity_poly.entity_id
_entity_poly.type
_entity_poly.pdbx_seq_one_letter_code
_entity_poly.pdbx_strand_id
1 'polypeptide(L)'
;TELVGFEDQGARVAARLRRPDGSEQAVEAAFIAGCDGTHSIVREALKVGFPGGTYSHIFYVADVEASGRAMNGELNVGLDEAEFLAIFPLKGAGRARFIGTVKREAEARHDLTFDDVSP
;
A
#
# COMPACT_ATOMS: atom_id res chain seq x y z
N THR A 1 -17.41 5.11 -5.58
CA THR A 1 -17.36 6.50 -6.08
C THR A 1 -15.92 6.94 -6.11
N GLU A 2 -15.51 7.65 -7.14
CA GLU A 2 -14.13 8.04 -7.41
C GLU A 2 -14.08 9.50 -7.87
N LEU A 3 -13.08 10.27 -7.45
CA LEU A 3 -12.84 11.61 -7.96
C LEU A 3 -12.04 11.50 -9.27
N VAL A 4 -12.61 11.99 -10.37
CA VAL A 4 -11.98 11.92 -11.71
C VAL A 4 -11.45 13.27 -12.19
N GLY A 5 -11.74 14.35 -11.46
CA GLY A 5 -11.18 15.67 -11.71
C GLY A 5 -11.89 16.75 -10.90
N PHE A 6 -11.29 17.93 -10.84
CA PHE A 6 -11.92 19.10 -10.24
C PHE A 6 -11.35 20.39 -10.84
N GLU A 7 -12.10 21.47 -10.68
CA GLU A 7 -11.71 22.82 -11.08
C GLU A 7 -11.88 23.76 -9.88
N ASP A 8 -10.85 24.56 -9.62
CA ASP A 8 -10.91 25.66 -8.67
C ASP A 8 -11.60 26.86 -9.35
N GLN A 9 -12.76 27.26 -8.81
CA GLN A 9 -13.55 28.39 -9.30
C GLN A 9 -13.45 29.60 -8.35
N GLY A 10 -12.42 29.63 -7.49
CA GLY A 10 -12.12 30.70 -6.54
C GLY A 10 -12.94 30.62 -5.25
N ALA A 11 -14.26 30.73 -5.34
CA ALA A 11 -15.14 30.64 -4.15
C ALA A 11 -15.57 29.20 -3.81
N ARG A 12 -15.45 28.30 -4.79
CA ARG A 12 -15.89 26.90 -4.73
C ARG A 12 -14.97 26.04 -5.58
N VAL A 13 -15.03 24.75 -5.35
CA VAL A 13 -14.43 23.71 -6.18
C VAL A 13 -15.56 22.94 -6.86
N ALA A 14 -15.49 22.83 -8.18
CA ALA A 14 -16.36 21.96 -8.97
C ALA A 14 -15.66 20.62 -9.18
N ALA A 15 -16.07 19.60 -8.44
CA ALA A 15 -15.53 18.24 -8.52
C ALA A 15 -16.39 17.36 -9.43
N ARG A 16 -15.76 16.48 -10.20
CA ARG A 16 -16.41 15.43 -10.99
C ARG A 16 -16.18 14.08 -10.32
N LEU A 17 -17.27 13.42 -9.95
CA LEU A 17 -17.26 12.12 -9.29
C LEU A 17 -17.83 11.05 -10.22
N ARG A 18 -17.13 9.94 -10.37
CA ARG A 18 -17.66 8.73 -11.01
C ARG A 18 -18.30 7.82 -9.97
N ARG A 19 -19.55 7.43 -10.19
CA ARG A 19 -20.32 6.53 -9.32
C ARG A 19 -20.03 5.06 -9.67
N PRO A 20 -20.40 4.10 -8.79
CA PRO A 20 -20.21 2.68 -9.06
C PRO A 20 -20.94 2.17 -10.31
N ASP A 21 -22.02 2.83 -10.72
CA ASP A 21 -22.76 2.55 -11.95
C ASP A 21 -22.11 3.13 -13.22
N GLY A 22 -20.95 3.77 -13.09
CA GLY A 22 -20.21 4.42 -14.17
C GLY A 22 -20.68 5.83 -14.53
N SER A 23 -21.80 6.30 -13.97
CA SER A 23 -22.29 7.66 -14.21
C SER A 23 -21.37 8.71 -13.57
N GLU A 24 -21.26 9.87 -14.20
CA GLU A 24 -20.53 11.02 -13.64
C GLU A 24 -21.47 12.05 -13.05
N GLN A 25 -21.07 12.63 -11.92
CA GLN A 25 -21.81 13.66 -11.21
C GLN A 25 -20.87 14.84 -10.91
N ALA A 26 -21.34 16.05 -11.19
CA ALA A 26 -20.72 17.28 -10.69
C ALA A 26 -21.17 17.56 -9.25
N VAL A 27 -20.21 17.91 -8.39
CA VAL A 27 -20.43 18.31 -6.99
C VAL A 27 -19.70 19.62 -6.75
N GLU A 28 -20.39 20.61 -6.21
CA GLU A 28 -19.78 21.84 -5.73
C GLU A 28 -19.50 21.75 -4.24
N ALA A 29 -18.29 22.12 -3.83
CA ALA A 29 -17.89 22.22 -2.44
C ALA A 29 -17.13 23.53 -2.20
N ALA A 30 -17.10 24.01 -0.96
CA ALA A 30 -16.26 25.17 -0.61
C ALA A 30 -14.76 24.84 -0.67
N PHE A 31 -14.40 23.58 -0.38
CA PHE A 31 -13.02 23.11 -0.32
C PHE A 31 -12.92 21.66 -0.80
N ILE A 32 -11.70 21.27 -1.19
CA ILE A 32 -11.33 19.87 -1.45
C ILE A 32 -10.12 19.50 -0.60
N ALA A 33 -10.10 18.29 -0.04
CA ALA A 33 -9.00 17.75 0.74
C ALA A 33 -8.55 16.41 0.15
N GLY A 34 -7.27 16.31 -0.23
CA GLY A 34 -6.68 15.09 -0.79
C GLY A 34 -6.33 14.07 0.29
N CYS A 35 -7.17 13.04 0.43
CA CYS A 35 -6.94 11.87 1.30
C CYS A 35 -6.93 10.56 0.50
N ASP A 36 -6.55 10.65 -0.77
CA ASP A 36 -6.69 9.66 -1.85
C ASP A 36 -5.40 8.84 -2.11
N GLY A 37 -4.44 8.89 -1.17
CA GLY A 37 -3.30 7.98 -1.13
C GLY A 37 -2.11 8.37 -2.02
N THR A 38 -1.25 7.38 -2.31
CA THR A 38 0.02 7.60 -3.03
C THR A 38 -0.17 8.14 -4.43
N HIS A 39 -1.23 7.73 -5.14
CA HIS A 39 -1.58 8.20 -6.48
C HIS A 39 -2.62 9.33 -6.46
N SER A 40 -2.52 10.25 -5.49
CA SER A 40 -3.49 11.33 -5.29
C SER A 40 -3.70 12.20 -6.53
N ILE A 41 -4.93 12.20 -7.06
CA ILE A 41 -5.37 13.09 -8.15
C ILE A 41 -5.43 14.54 -7.68
N VAL A 42 -5.74 14.77 -6.40
CA VAL A 42 -5.78 16.12 -5.82
C VAL A 42 -4.39 16.73 -5.82
N ARG A 43 -3.39 15.99 -5.33
CA ARG A 43 -1.99 16.44 -5.33
C ARG A 43 -1.47 16.69 -6.74
N GLU A 44 -1.75 15.77 -7.67
CA GLU A 44 -1.32 15.88 -9.06
C GLU A 44 -1.95 17.10 -9.76
N ALA A 45 -3.26 17.29 -9.65
CA ALA A 45 -3.96 18.40 -10.29
C ALA A 45 -3.53 19.77 -9.75
N LEU A 46 -3.23 19.88 -8.45
CA LEU A 46 -2.67 21.08 -7.84
C LEU A 46 -1.16 21.27 -8.12
N LYS A 47 -0.52 20.32 -8.81
CA LYS A 47 0.93 20.30 -9.08
C LYS A 47 1.77 20.44 -7.81
N VAL A 48 1.28 19.87 -6.72
CA VAL A 48 2.03 19.82 -5.45
C VAL A 48 3.11 18.76 -5.60
N GLY A 49 4.37 19.16 -5.42
CA GLY A 49 5.51 18.24 -5.51
C GLY A 49 5.42 17.10 -4.49
N PHE A 50 5.97 15.94 -4.84
CA PHE A 50 6.07 14.78 -3.96
C PHE A 50 7.53 14.29 -3.92
N PRO A 51 8.44 15.05 -3.29
CA PRO A 51 9.85 14.68 -3.25
C PRO A 51 10.05 13.42 -2.40
N GLY A 52 10.88 12.50 -2.90
CA GLY A 52 11.21 11.25 -2.25
C GLY A 52 12.30 10.49 -3.01
N GLY A 53 12.73 9.36 -2.48
CA GLY A 53 13.66 8.43 -3.14
C GLY A 53 13.02 7.05 -3.30
N THR A 54 13.50 6.29 -4.28
CA THR A 54 13.09 4.90 -4.47
C THR A 54 13.84 4.03 -3.46
N TYR A 55 13.11 3.25 -2.65
CA TYR A 55 13.72 2.15 -1.89
C TYR A 55 14.09 1.04 -2.86
N SER A 56 15.34 0.59 -2.83
CA SER A 56 15.84 -0.43 -3.77
C SER A 56 15.29 -1.83 -3.49
N HIS A 57 14.86 -2.10 -2.25
CA HIS A 57 14.41 -3.41 -1.83
C HIS A 57 12.95 -3.66 -2.13
N ILE A 58 12.66 -4.88 -2.62
CA ILE A 58 11.29 -5.38 -2.72
C ILE A 58 10.93 -6.03 -1.40
N PHE A 59 9.89 -5.49 -0.77
CA PHE A 59 9.29 -6.09 0.42
C PHE A 59 8.04 -6.86 0.04
N TYR A 60 7.80 -7.98 0.71
CA TYR A 60 6.54 -8.70 0.63
C TYR A 60 5.76 -8.56 1.93
N VAL A 61 4.43 -8.66 1.81
CA VAL A 61 3.52 -8.77 2.94
C VAL A 61 2.58 -9.93 2.65
N ALA A 62 2.51 -10.89 3.58
CA ALA A 62 1.63 -12.06 3.46
C ALA A 62 0.83 -12.27 4.75
N ASP A 63 -0.50 -12.22 4.66
CA ASP A 63 -1.37 -12.66 5.74
C ASP A 63 -1.56 -14.18 5.60
N VAL A 64 -1.16 -14.93 6.61
CA VAL A 64 -1.11 -16.40 6.57
C VAL A 64 -1.85 -17.02 7.75
N GLU A 65 -2.33 -18.25 7.52
CA GLU A 65 -2.65 -19.21 8.57
C GLU A 65 -1.47 -20.17 8.70
N ALA A 66 -0.90 -20.24 9.89
CA ALA A 66 0.31 -21.00 10.16
C ALA A 66 0.29 -21.66 11.54
N SER A 67 1.16 -22.65 11.73
CA SER A 67 1.39 -23.31 13.00
C SER A 67 2.89 -23.42 13.27
N GLY A 68 3.27 -23.58 14.54
CA GLY A 68 4.67 -23.69 14.95
C GLY A 68 5.05 -22.72 16.07
N ARG A 69 6.32 -22.76 16.47
CA ARG A 69 6.82 -22.03 17.65
C ARG A 69 6.70 -20.51 17.52
N ALA A 70 6.87 -19.98 16.31
CA ALA A 70 6.73 -18.54 16.04
C ALA A 70 5.28 -18.05 16.05
N MET A 71 4.29 -18.97 16.08
CA MET A 71 2.87 -18.63 16.14
C MET A 71 2.39 -18.55 17.61
N ASN A 72 3.18 -17.86 18.43
CA ASN A 72 2.98 -17.74 19.88
C ASN A 72 2.19 -16.49 20.31
N GLY A 73 1.69 -15.70 19.34
CA GLY A 73 0.98 -14.46 19.63
C GLY A 73 1.89 -13.26 19.92
N GLU A 74 3.18 -13.39 19.67
CA GLU A 74 4.18 -12.34 19.86
C GLU A 74 4.83 -11.92 18.53
N LEU A 75 5.44 -10.74 18.51
CA LEU A 75 6.27 -10.31 17.40
C LEU A 75 7.56 -11.15 17.40
N ASN A 76 7.76 -11.91 16.33
CA ASN A 76 9.02 -12.62 16.08
C ASN A 76 9.75 -11.92 14.94
N VAL A 77 11.02 -11.58 15.14
CA VAL A 77 11.86 -10.95 14.12
C VAL A 77 13.13 -11.79 13.95
N GLY A 78 13.34 -12.27 12.73
CA GLY A 78 14.58 -12.88 12.28
C GLY A 78 15.39 -11.89 11.46
N LEU A 79 16.68 -11.78 11.76
CA LEU A 79 17.66 -11.04 10.98
C LEU A 79 18.77 -12.03 10.60
N ASP A 80 19.01 -12.20 9.30
CA ASP A 80 20.18 -12.88 8.76
C ASP A 80 20.96 -11.94 7.82
N GLU A 81 22.15 -12.33 7.36
CA GLU A 81 23.18 -11.48 6.72
C GLU A 81 22.67 -10.58 5.57
N ALA A 82 21.52 -10.89 4.95
CA ALA A 82 20.84 -10.00 4.01
C ALA A 82 19.29 -10.04 4.06
N GLU A 83 18.67 -10.76 5.01
CA GLU A 83 17.24 -11.06 4.96
C GLU A 83 16.55 -10.75 6.30
N PHE A 84 15.53 -9.91 6.22
CA PHE A 84 14.66 -9.57 7.34
C PHE A 84 13.35 -10.33 7.19
N LEU A 85 12.89 -10.98 8.26
CA LEU A 85 11.54 -11.53 8.38
C LEU A 85 10.94 -11.12 9.72
N ALA A 86 9.79 -10.44 9.68
CA ALA A 86 8.96 -10.17 10.84
C ALA A 86 7.62 -10.90 10.74
N ILE A 87 7.23 -11.55 11.83
CA ILE A 87 5.96 -12.24 12.00
C ILE A 87 5.14 -11.45 13.02
N PHE A 88 4.11 -10.76 12.53
CA PHE A 88 3.18 -10.01 13.35
C PHE A 88 1.94 -10.86 13.64
N PRO A 89 1.60 -11.11 14.91
CA PRO A 89 0.38 -11.85 15.24
C PRO A 89 -0.85 -11.03 14.84
N LEU A 90 -1.80 -11.67 14.17
CA LEU A 90 -3.09 -11.09 13.82
C LEU A 90 -4.17 -11.59 14.76
N LYS A 91 -5.34 -10.92 14.73
CA LYS A 91 -6.51 -11.38 15.48
C LYS A 91 -6.94 -12.78 14.99
N GLY A 92 -6.94 -13.73 15.93
CA GLY A 92 -7.30 -15.13 15.70
C GLY A 92 -6.11 -16.07 15.89
N ALA A 93 -6.34 -17.23 16.52
CA ALA A 93 -5.28 -18.22 16.72
C ALA A 93 -4.71 -18.70 15.39
N GLY A 94 -3.39 -18.83 15.29
CA GLY A 94 -2.70 -19.29 14.09
C GLY A 94 -2.67 -18.29 12.93
N ARG A 95 -3.10 -17.04 13.12
CA ARG A 95 -3.06 -16.00 12.07
C ARG A 95 -1.90 -15.04 12.30
N ALA A 96 -1.12 -14.78 11.26
CA ALA A 96 -0.04 -13.81 11.31
C ALA A 96 0.14 -13.06 9.97
N ARG A 97 0.80 -11.92 10.03
CA ARG A 97 1.32 -11.18 8.89
C ARG A 97 2.83 -11.34 8.84
N PHE A 98 3.32 -11.92 7.76
CA PHE A 98 4.74 -11.98 7.46
C PHE A 98 5.12 -10.73 6.68
N ILE A 99 6.19 -10.06 7.09
CA ILE A 99 6.82 -8.96 6.37
C ILE A 99 8.28 -9.32 6.19
N GLY A 100 8.75 -9.35 4.95
CA GLY A 100 10.15 -9.61 4.68
C GLY A 100 10.61 -9.01 3.38
N THR A 101 11.87 -9.28 3.03
CA THR A 101 12.49 -8.86 1.78
C THR A 101 12.53 -10.03 0.79
N VAL A 102 12.43 -9.72 -0.49
CA VAL A 102 12.73 -10.68 -1.57
C VAL A 102 14.26 -10.79 -1.70
N LYS A 103 14.75 -12.01 -1.95
CA LYS A 103 16.18 -12.26 -2.25
C LYS A 103 16.68 -11.32 -3.34
N ARG A 104 17.85 -10.72 -3.13
CA ARG A 104 18.42 -9.72 -4.06
C ARG A 104 18.53 -10.23 -5.49
N GLU A 105 18.86 -11.50 -5.68
CA GLU A 105 18.99 -12.14 -6.99
C GLU A 105 17.64 -12.26 -7.71
N ALA A 106 16.55 -12.28 -6.95
CA ALA A 106 15.18 -12.41 -7.44
C ALA A 106 14.47 -11.06 -7.62
N GLU A 107 14.97 -9.95 -7.04
CA GLU A 107 14.31 -8.62 -7.06
C GLU A 107 13.98 -8.12 -8.49
N ALA A 108 14.75 -8.52 -9.51
CA ALA A 108 14.50 -8.11 -10.89
C ALA A 108 13.43 -8.95 -11.64
N ARG A 109 12.89 -10.00 -11.02
CA ARG A 109 11.95 -10.94 -11.65
C ARG A 109 10.50 -10.58 -11.35
N HIS A 110 9.61 -10.97 -12.26
CA HIS A 110 8.16 -10.74 -12.13
C HIS A 110 7.37 -12.00 -11.71
N ASP A 111 8.01 -13.16 -11.70
CA ASP A 111 7.47 -14.48 -11.41
C ASP A 111 8.02 -15.02 -10.08
N LEU A 112 7.97 -14.19 -9.04
CA LEU A 112 8.45 -14.55 -7.70
C LEU A 112 7.72 -15.76 -7.14
N THR A 113 8.47 -16.62 -6.47
CA THR A 113 8.00 -17.86 -5.82
C THR A 113 8.30 -17.84 -4.32
N PHE A 114 7.81 -18.85 -3.59
CA PHE A 114 8.10 -18.98 -2.16
C PHE A 114 9.60 -19.14 -1.86
N ASP A 115 10.35 -19.80 -2.76
CA ASP A 115 11.80 -20.02 -2.59
C ASP A 115 12.62 -18.72 -2.60
N ASP A 116 12.02 -17.64 -3.13
CA ASP A 116 12.64 -16.32 -3.23
C ASP A 116 12.50 -15.49 -1.95
N VAL A 117 11.71 -16.00 -1.00
CA VAL A 117 11.40 -15.36 0.28
C VAL A 117 11.54 -16.32 1.47
N SER A 118 11.73 -17.62 1.23
CA SER A 118 11.97 -18.59 2.28
C SER A 118 13.42 -18.52 2.75
N PRO A 119 13.66 -18.65 4.07
CA PRO A 119 15.02 -18.82 4.60
C PRO A 119 15.73 -20.02 3.98
#